data_AF-A0A5C5NKK0-F1
#
_entry.id   AF-A0A5C5NKK0-F1
#
_cell.length_a   1.000
_cell.length_b   1.000
_cell.length_c   1.000
_cell.angle_alpha   90.00
_cell.angle_beta   90.00
_cell.angle_gamma   90.00
#
_symmetry.space_group_name_H-M   'P 1'
#
loop_
_entity.id
_entity.type
_entity.pdbx_description
1 polymer ?
#
loop_
_entity_poly.entity_id
_entity_poly.type
_entity_poly.pdbx_seq_one_letter_code
_entity_poly.pdbx_strand_id
1 'polypeptide(L)'
;MLLRSSLLCLCLFSGLSQAAVDCSALAEKISGTAPEFHPAVQGKVIGTGRAHFHTAPDEACANKKLFVIPGDGLTVYAMLEDQTWVQVNFVAKDGEDYTGWLKADRVEIGEAYGAPSDEVE
;
A
#
# COMPACT_ATOMS: atom_id res chain seq x y z
N MET A 1 -58.26 -16.39 29.04
CA MET A 1 -57.50 -16.55 27.79
C MET A 1 -56.52 -15.40 27.71
N LEU A 2 -55.23 -15.67 27.95
CA LEU A 2 -54.18 -14.67 28.11
C LEU A 2 -53.76 -14.13 26.74
N LEU A 3 -53.80 -12.81 26.61
CA LEU A 3 -53.42 -12.04 25.43
C LEU A 3 -51.90 -12.17 25.22
N ARG A 4 -51.47 -12.90 24.20
CA ARG A 4 -50.06 -13.07 23.83
C ARG A 4 -49.55 -11.78 23.18
N SER A 5 -49.07 -10.87 24.01
CA SER A 5 -48.31 -9.68 23.58
C SER A 5 -46.96 -10.14 23.02
N SER A 6 -46.87 -10.24 21.69
CA SER A 6 -45.59 -10.43 21.00
C SER A 6 -44.91 -9.08 20.88
N LEU A 7 -43.94 -8.80 21.75
CA LEU A 7 -43.00 -7.69 21.57
C LEU A 7 -42.14 -8.01 20.34
N LEU A 8 -42.41 -7.35 19.22
CA LEU A 8 -41.49 -7.27 18.09
C LEU A 8 -40.26 -6.46 18.53
N CYS A 9 -39.17 -7.15 18.85
CA CYS A 9 -37.87 -6.52 19.06
C CYS A 9 -37.34 -6.09 17.68
N LEU A 10 -37.60 -4.84 17.28
CA LEU A 10 -36.94 -4.20 16.15
C LEU A 10 -35.46 -3.99 16.52
N CYS A 11 -34.63 -4.97 16.21
CA CYS A 11 -33.19 -4.80 16.18
C CYS A 11 -32.86 -3.74 15.13
N LEU A 12 -32.67 -2.50 15.58
CA LEU A 12 -32.03 -1.45 14.82
C LEU A 12 -30.64 -1.96 14.45
N PHE A 13 -30.48 -2.45 13.23
CA PHE A 13 -29.19 -2.64 12.61
C PHE A 13 -28.58 -1.24 12.44
N SER A 14 -27.89 -0.78 13.48
CA SER A 14 -27.00 0.37 13.40
C SER A 14 -25.92 0.01 12.38
N GLY A 15 -26.14 0.38 11.13
CA GLY A 15 -25.12 0.27 10.10
C GLY A 15 -23.88 1.02 10.58
N LEU A 16 -22.80 0.28 10.80
CA LEU A 16 -21.46 0.85 10.97
C LEU A 16 -21.13 1.57 9.68
N SER A 17 -21.48 2.86 9.60
CA SER A 17 -20.99 3.76 8.57
C SER A 17 -19.52 4.00 8.89
N GLN A 18 -18.64 3.15 8.38
CA GLN A 18 -17.22 3.44 8.35
C GLN A 18 -17.07 4.65 7.43
N ALA A 19 -16.69 5.80 8.00
CA ALA A 19 -16.44 7.00 7.22
C ALA A 19 -15.49 6.64 6.07
N ALA A 20 -15.87 6.97 4.84
CA ALA A 20 -15.05 6.69 3.67
C ALA A 20 -13.68 7.35 3.86
N VAL A 21 -12.61 6.60 3.60
CA VAL A 21 -11.23 7.12 3.71
C VAL A 21 -11.03 8.22 2.66
N ASP A 22 -10.62 9.41 3.11
CA ASP A 22 -10.18 10.47 2.21
C ASP A 22 -8.70 10.25 1.87
N CYS A 23 -8.48 9.63 0.71
CA CYS A 23 -7.13 9.30 0.25
C CYS A 23 -6.27 10.54 -0.03
N SER A 24 -6.88 11.67 -0.42
CA SER A 24 -6.13 12.91 -0.66
C SER A 24 -5.63 13.49 0.64
N ALA A 25 -6.52 13.62 1.63
CA ALA A 25 -6.15 14.11 2.95
C ALA A 25 -5.14 13.19 3.64
N LEU A 26 -5.27 11.87 3.46
CA LEU A 26 -4.30 10.91 3.98
C LEU A 26 -2.93 11.09 3.32
N ALA A 27 -2.86 11.20 1.99
CA ALA A 27 -1.61 11.42 1.27
C ALA A 27 -0.92 12.72 1.68
N GLU A 28 -1.68 13.81 1.87
CA GLU A 28 -1.15 15.08 2.38
C GLU A 28 -0.58 14.93 3.79
N LYS A 29 -1.30 14.24 4.68
CA LYS A 29 -0.87 14.03 6.07
C LYS A 29 0.44 13.26 6.18
N ILE A 30 0.65 12.27 5.32
CA ILE A 30 1.83 11.38 5.36
C ILE A 30 3.00 11.87 4.49
N SER A 31 2.79 12.91 3.69
CA SER A 31 3.83 13.50 2.85
C SER A 31 4.98 14.05 3.71
N GLY A 32 6.20 13.53 3.51
CA GLY A 32 7.40 13.95 4.23
C GLY A 32 7.48 13.51 5.69
N THR A 33 6.55 12.67 6.16
CA THR A 33 6.60 12.09 7.52
C THR A 33 7.08 10.64 7.53
N ALA A 34 6.96 9.93 6.41
CA ALA A 34 7.46 8.57 6.30
C ALA A 34 9.00 8.57 6.30
N PRO A 35 9.67 7.71 7.08
CA PRO A 35 11.10 7.51 6.98
C PRO A 35 11.55 7.23 5.54
N GLU A 36 12.48 8.04 5.04
CA GLU A 36 12.98 7.97 3.66
C GLU A 36 14.34 7.27 3.59
N PHE A 37 14.56 6.54 2.50
CA PHE A 37 15.84 5.94 2.14
C PHE A 37 16.67 6.94 1.34
N HIS A 38 17.86 7.27 1.85
CA HIS A 38 18.83 8.16 1.19
C HIS A 38 20.23 7.50 1.17
N PRO A 39 20.73 7.01 0.02
CA PRO A 39 20.06 6.99 -1.29
C PRO A 39 18.86 6.02 -1.29
N ALA A 40 18.00 6.15 -2.29
CA ALA A 40 16.91 5.20 -2.52
C ALA A 40 17.47 3.77 -2.66
N VAL A 41 16.65 2.79 -2.32
CA VAL A 41 17.03 1.37 -2.35
C VAL A 41 16.31 0.64 -3.47
N GLN A 42 16.91 -0.47 -3.92
CA GLN A 42 16.29 -1.38 -4.86
C GLN A 42 15.10 -2.09 -4.21
N GLY A 43 14.10 -2.42 -5.01
CA GLY A 43 12.97 -3.25 -4.59
C GLY A 43 12.63 -4.28 -5.65
N LYS A 44 12.08 -5.41 -5.24
CA LYS A 44 11.56 -6.44 -6.14
C LYS A 44 10.20 -6.90 -5.66
N VAL A 45 9.25 -6.98 -6.58
CA VAL A 45 7.91 -7.47 -6.25
C VAL A 45 7.97 -8.97 -5.98
N ILE A 46 7.37 -9.39 -4.86
CA ILE A 46 7.31 -10.78 -4.41
C ILE A 46 5.86 -11.25 -4.19
N GLY A 47 5.70 -12.51 -3.79
CA GLY A 47 4.41 -13.14 -3.53
C GLY A 47 3.74 -13.67 -4.82
N THR A 48 2.41 -13.65 -4.84
CA THR A 48 1.61 -14.14 -5.98
C THR A 48 0.54 -13.14 -6.39
N GLY A 49 0.11 -13.17 -7.66
CA GLY A 49 -0.93 -12.25 -8.16
C GLY A 49 -0.47 -10.80 -8.30
N ARG A 50 -1.43 -9.90 -8.53
CA ARG A 50 -1.18 -8.47 -8.78
C ARG A 50 -1.03 -7.71 -7.46
N ALA A 51 0.01 -6.90 -7.34
CA ALA A 51 0.14 -5.90 -6.29
C ALA A 51 -0.29 -4.54 -6.86
N HIS A 52 -1.44 -4.04 -6.41
CA HIS A 52 -2.00 -2.78 -6.89
C HIS A 52 -1.31 -1.59 -6.23
N PHE A 53 -1.07 -0.54 -7.01
CA PHE A 53 -0.62 0.75 -6.48
C PHE A 53 -1.73 1.41 -5.69
N HIS A 54 -1.37 2.14 -4.64
CA HIS A 54 -2.28 2.97 -3.87
C HIS A 54 -1.82 4.43 -3.88
N THR A 55 -2.78 5.36 -3.91
CA THR A 55 -2.47 6.80 -3.87
C THR A 55 -2.09 7.27 -2.46
N ALA A 56 -2.49 6.52 -1.44
CA ALA A 56 -2.15 6.70 -0.03
C ALA A 56 -2.05 5.32 0.64
N PRO A 57 -1.40 5.17 1.81
CA PRO A 57 -1.18 3.89 2.47
C PRO A 57 -2.45 3.36 3.20
N ASP A 58 -3.50 3.08 2.42
CA ASP A 58 -4.75 2.49 2.88
C ASP A 58 -5.36 1.65 1.75
N GLU A 59 -5.95 0.49 2.07
CA GLU A 59 -6.55 -0.44 1.11
C GLU A 59 -7.69 0.21 0.28
N ALA A 60 -8.41 1.18 0.86
CA ALA A 60 -9.45 1.93 0.16
C ALA A 60 -8.88 2.84 -0.94
N CYS A 61 -7.59 3.15 -0.90
CA CYS A 61 -6.89 4.04 -1.83
C CYS A 61 -6.25 3.30 -3.02
N ALA A 62 -6.68 2.06 -3.28
CA ALA A 62 -6.16 1.23 -4.37
C ALA A 62 -6.53 1.75 -5.77
N ASN A 63 -5.53 1.86 -6.64
CA ASN A 63 -5.72 2.01 -8.08
C ASN A 63 -5.88 0.64 -8.74
N LYS A 64 -7.13 0.28 -9.05
CA LYS A 64 -7.48 -1.02 -9.64
C LYS A 64 -6.94 -1.25 -11.06
N LYS A 65 -6.44 -0.21 -11.74
CA LYS A 65 -5.90 -0.30 -13.10
C LYS A 65 -4.38 -0.37 -13.15
N LEU A 66 -3.71 0.07 -12.09
CA LEU A 66 -2.25 0.12 -12.01
C LEU A 66 -1.73 -0.91 -11.00
N PHE A 67 -0.93 -1.85 -11.48
CA PHE A 67 -0.37 -2.91 -10.66
C PHE A 67 0.96 -3.39 -11.22
N VAL A 68 1.73 -4.03 -10.35
CA VAL A 68 2.94 -4.77 -10.68
C VAL A 68 2.76 -6.25 -10.31
N ILE A 69 3.61 -7.10 -10.85
CA ILE A 69 3.58 -8.56 -10.68
C ILE A 69 4.92 -9.06 -10.12
N PRO A 70 4.96 -10.27 -9.52
CA PRO A 70 6.19 -10.82 -8.98
C PRO A 70 7.32 -10.84 -10.01
N GLY A 71 8.50 -10.36 -9.59
CA GLY A 71 9.67 -10.20 -10.44
C GLY A 71 9.88 -8.80 -11.02
N ASP A 72 8.86 -7.93 -10.99
CA ASP A 72 9.03 -6.52 -11.38
C ASP A 72 10.01 -5.82 -10.44
N GLY A 73 10.93 -5.03 -11.02
CA GLY A 73 11.89 -4.21 -10.29
C GLY A 73 11.28 -2.87 -9.90
N LEU A 74 11.63 -2.38 -8.72
CA LEU A 74 11.14 -1.14 -8.13
C LEU A 74 12.32 -0.31 -7.60
N THR A 75 12.07 0.99 -7.47
CA THR A 75 12.86 1.87 -6.60
C THR A 75 12.03 2.18 -5.37
N VAL A 76 12.56 1.96 -4.17
CA VAL A 76 11.87 2.23 -2.90
C VAL A 76 12.43 3.51 -2.29
N TYR A 77 11.54 4.46 -2.02
CA TYR A 77 11.90 5.78 -1.49
C TYR A 77 11.64 5.91 0.01
N ALA A 78 10.56 5.31 0.50
CA ALA A 78 10.17 5.45 1.90
C ALA A 78 9.44 4.20 2.39
N MET A 79 9.44 4.02 3.71
CA MET A 79 8.67 3.00 4.41
C MET A 79 8.01 3.63 5.62
N LEU A 80 6.73 3.34 5.86
CA LEU A 80 6.08 3.80 7.09
C LEU A 80 6.76 3.19 8.32
N GLU A 81 6.72 3.91 9.45
CA GLU A 81 7.32 3.42 10.71
C GLU A 81 6.76 2.07 11.17
N ASP A 82 5.49 1.80 10.87
CA ASP A 82 4.84 0.52 11.16
C ASP A 82 5.18 -0.60 10.15
N GLN A 83 5.99 -0.29 9.14
CA GLN A 83 6.47 -1.21 8.10
C GLN A 83 5.36 -1.90 7.31
N THR A 84 4.17 -1.31 7.25
CA THR A 84 3.03 -1.91 6.52
C THR A 84 2.96 -1.47 5.07
N TRP A 85 3.57 -0.33 4.74
CA TRP A 85 3.55 0.26 3.41
C TRP A 85 4.91 0.82 3.01
N VAL A 86 5.21 0.71 1.72
CA VAL A 86 6.40 1.27 1.08
C VAL A 86 5.99 2.19 -0.07
N GLN A 87 6.64 3.34 -0.17
CA GLN A 87 6.50 4.22 -1.32
C GLN A 87 7.54 3.83 -2.35
N VAL A 88 7.07 3.56 -3.56
CA VAL A 88 7.90 3.03 -4.64
C VAL A 88 7.69 3.80 -5.93
N ASN A 89 8.67 3.73 -6.81
CA ASN A 89 8.52 4.01 -8.23
C ASN A 89 8.73 2.73 -9.05
N PHE A 90 7.90 2.58 -10.08
CA PHE A 90 7.98 1.54 -11.09
C PHE A 90 8.11 2.19 -12.46
N VAL A 91 9.10 1.76 -13.24
CA VAL A 91 9.24 2.15 -14.65
C VAL A 91 8.75 0.99 -15.51
N ALA A 92 7.65 1.21 -16.23
CA ALA A 92 7.06 0.23 -17.11
C ALA A 92 7.92 0.01 -18.37
N LYS A 93 7.60 -1.04 -19.14
CA LYS A 93 8.37 -1.44 -20.32
C LYS A 93 8.36 -0.40 -21.44
N ASP A 94 7.33 0.43 -21.50
CA ASP A 94 7.19 1.57 -22.42
C ASP A 94 7.92 2.82 -21.93
N GLY A 95 8.53 2.78 -20.73
CA GLY A 95 9.25 3.88 -20.12
C GLY A 95 8.37 4.80 -19.28
N GLU A 96 7.06 4.56 -19.16
CA GLU A 96 6.21 5.31 -18.25
C GLU A 96 6.57 5.02 -16.79
N ASP A 97 6.62 6.06 -15.97
CA ASP A 97 6.97 5.96 -14.56
C ASP A 97 5.74 6.15 -13.66
N TYR A 98 5.68 5.33 -12.60
CA TYR A 98 4.55 5.26 -11.70
C TYR A 98 5.01 5.28 -10.26
N THR A 99 4.61 6.31 -9.51
CA THR A 99 4.93 6.44 -8.09
C THR A 99 3.68 6.25 -7.24
N GLY A 100 3.83 5.52 -6.13
CA GLY A 100 2.75 5.34 -5.15
C GLY A 100 3.11 4.33 -4.07
N TRP A 101 2.09 3.87 -3.35
CA TRP A 101 2.25 2.97 -2.21
C TRP A 101 1.94 1.51 -2.58
N LEU A 102 2.78 0.59 -2.13
CA LEU A 102 2.53 -0.85 -2.12
C LEU A 102 2.56 -1.35 -0.68
N LYS A 103 1.87 -2.46 -0.44
CA LYS A 103 2.01 -3.21 0.82
C LYS A 103 3.45 -3.68 0.95
N ALA A 104 4.05 -3.47 2.12
CA ALA A 104 5.45 -3.81 2.35
C ALA A 104 5.73 -5.31 2.18
N ASP A 105 4.79 -6.18 2.57
CA ASP A 105 4.89 -7.63 2.39
C ASP A 105 4.88 -8.11 0.93
N ARG A 106 4.66 -7.19 -0.02
CA ARG A 106 4.73 -7.44 -1.46
C ARG A 106 6.05 -7.02 -2.09
N VAL A 107 6.97 -6.44 -1.31
CA VAL A 107 8.23 -5.89 -1.81
C VAL A 107 9.40 -6.44 -0.99
N GLU A 108 10.29 -7.15 -1.65
CA GLU A 108 11.61 -7.45 -1.12
C GLU A 108 12.49 -6.20 -1.31
N ILE A 109 12.98 -5.63 -0.20
CA ILE A 109 13.87 -4.47 -0.21
C ILE A 109 15.31 -4.94 -0.32
N GLY A 110 16.02 -4.41 -1.32
CA GLY A 110 17.42 -4.70 -1.60
C GLY A 110 18.36 -3.59 -1.14
N GLU A 111 19.50 -3.52 -1.80
CA GLU A 111 20.57 -2.59 -1.48
C GLU A 111 20.29 -1.15 -1.94
N ALA A 112 20.99 -0.20 -1.33
CA ALA A 112 21.01 1.19 -1.77
C ALA A 112 21.58 1.28 -3.19
N TYR A 113 20.99 2.14 -4.04
CA TYR A 113 21.58 2.39 -5.35
C TYR A 113 22.99 2.98 -5.22
N GLY A 114 23.94 2.38 -5.94
CA GLY A 114 25.35 2.75 -5.87
C GLY A 114 26.11 2.15 -4.68
N ALA A 115 25.50 1.22 -3.93
CA ALA A 115 26.24 0.37 -3.01
C ALA A 115 27.33 -0.40 -3.79
N PRO A 116 28.53 -0.57 -3.22
CA PRO A 116 29.54 -1.45 -3.81
C PRO A 116 28.95 -2.85 -3.94
N SER A 117 29.03 -3.47 -5.12
CA SER A 117 28.68 -4.87 -5.25
C SER A 117 29.64 -5.67 -4.38
N ASP A 118 29.11 -6.45 -3.45
CA ASP A 118 29.86 -7.53 -2.80
C ASP A 118 30.17 -8.60 -3.86
N GLU A 119 31.10 -8.31 -4.78
CA GLU A 119 31.78 -9.31 -5.58
C GLU A 119 32.59 -10.17 -4.61
N VAL A 120 31.96 -11.23 -4.09
CA VAL A 120 32.66 -12.32 -3.45
C VAL A 120 33.45 -13.05 -4.55
N GLU A 121 34.75 -12.77 -4.59
CA GLU A 121 35.78 -13.50 -5.35
C GLU A 121 35.79 -15.00 -5.00
#